data_AF-A0A836ZRI4-F1
#
_entry.id   AF-A0A836ZRI4-F1
#
_cell.length_a   1.000
_cell.length_b   1.000
_cell.length_c   1.000
_cell.angle_alpha   90.00
_cell.angle_beta   90.00
_cell.angle_gamma   90.00
#
_symmetry.space_group_name_H-M   'P 1'
#
loop_
_entity.id
_entity.type
_entity.pdbx_description
1 polymer ?
#
loop_
_entity_poly.entity_id
_entity_poly.type
_entity_poly.pdbx_seq_one_letter_code
_entity_poly.pdbx_strand_id
1 'polypeptide(L)'
;TQESEVVKEFFRSLQNSLNLAVKRTLPEGSALPTLYSTRHQAVADAKNSGLTDREIAALFGHSSTATAKKHYGRKLNGRRKTMFRPSAEALAGVPERSAVRERGMPQPEAVETARDWLKGVGD
;
A
#
# COMPACT_ATOMS: atom_id res chain seq x y z
N THR A 1 15.09 -11.59 -24.19
CA THR A 1 15.89 -10.70 -25.04
C THR A 1 17.27 -10.53 -24.41
N GLN A 2 18.28 -10.06 -25.14
CA GLN A 2 19.59 -9.76 -24.52
C GLN A 2 19.44 -8.77 -23.35
N GLU A 3 18.54 -7.79 -23.52
CA GLU A 3 18.12 -6.85 -22.47
C GLU A 3 17.60 -7.54 -21.19
N SER A 4 16.76 -8.58 -21.31
CA SER A 4 16.24 -9.29 -20.13
C SER A 4 17.32 -10.03 -19.36
N GLU A 5 18.38 -10.51 -20.02
CA GLU A 5 19.49 -11.19 -19.35
C GLU A 5 20.40 -10.20 -18.62
N VAL A 6 20.68 -9.03 -19.21
CA VAL A 6 21.43 -7.95 -18.55
C VAL A 6 20.70 -7.48 -17.28
N VAL A 7 19.38 -7.27 -17.37
CA VAL A 7 18.55 -6.86 -16.23
C VAL A 7 18.59 -7.93 -15.12
N LYS A 8 18.48 -9.21 -15.47
CA LYS A 8 18.60 -10.30 -14.50
C LYS A 8 19.94 -10.31 -13.79
N GLU A 9 21.04 -10.14 -14.53
CA GLU A 9 22.38 -10.15 -13.95
C GLU A 9 22.61 -8.96 -13.02
N PHE A 10 22.13 -7.78 -13.42
CA PHE A 10 22.16 -6.59 -12.59
C PHE A 10 21.43 -6.79 -11.25
N PHE A 11 20.18 -7.25 -11.29
CA PHE A 11 19.40 -7.48 -10.07
C PHE A 11 19.93 -8.67 -9.24
N ARG A 12 20.48 -9.71 -9.87
CA ARG A 12 21.15 -10.83 -9.19
C ARG A 12 22.31 -10.34 -8.33
N SER A 13 23.17 -9.49 -8.90
CA SER A 13 24.29 -8.90 -8.18
C SER A 13 23.83 -8.09 -6.96
N LEU A 14 22.81 -7.25 -7.12
CA LEU A 14 22.22 -6.50 -6.01
C LEU A 14 21.62 -7.40 -4.92
N GLN A 15 20.91 -8.46 -5.31
CA GLN A 15 20.33 -9.42 -4.37
C GLN A 15 21.42 -10.18 -3.59
N ASN A 16 22.52 -10.54 -4.26
CA ASN A 16 23.66 -11.19 -3.62
C ASN A 16 24.32 -10.28 -2.58
N SER A 17 24.51 -9.00 -2.91
CA SER A 17 25.02 -8.01 -1.96
C SER A 17 24.11 -7.85 -0.74
N LEU A 18 22.79 -7.79 -0.94
CA LEU A 18 21.81 -7.73 0.15
C LEU A 18 21.89 -8.99 1.04
N ASN A 19 21.92 -10.18 0.45
CA ASN A 19 22.03 -11.44 1.16
C ASN A 19 23.31 -11.50 2.01
N LEU A 20 24.43 -11.04 1.48
CA LEU A 20 25.70 -11.01 2.19
C LEU A 20 25.65 -10.06 3.40
N ALA A 21 25.07 -8.86 3.24
CA ALA A 21 24.90 -7.92 4.33
C ALA A 21 23.99 -8.47 5.44
N VAL A 22 22.88 -9.13 5.06
CA VAL A 22 21.94 -9.74 6.01
C VAL A 22 22.62 -10.87 6.79
N LYS A 23 23.33 -11.78 6.11
CA LYS A 23 24.04 -12.90 6.77
C LYS A 23 25.14 -12.44 7.73
N ARG A 24 25.72 -11.25 7.51
CA ARG A 24 26.74 -10.67 8.40
C ARG A 24 26.16 -9.95 9.61
N THR A 25 24.87 -9.60 9.58
CA THR A 25 24.23 -8.74 10.59
C THR A 25 23.17 -9.47 11.40
N LEU A 26 22.51 -10.47 10.83
CA LEU A 26 21.44 -11.23 11.46
C LEU A 26 21.90 -12.65 11.85
N PRO A 27 21.26 -13.28 12.85
CA PRO A 27 21.52 -14.67 13.20
C PRO A 27 21.37 -15.62 12.02
N GLU A 28 22.13 -16.71 12.05
CA GLU A 28 22.00 -17.80 11.10
C GLU A 28 20.56 -18.34 11.07
N GLY A 29 20.06 -18.67 9.88
CA GLY A 29 18.67 -19.10 9.67
C GLY A 29 17.63 -17.98 9.58
N SER A 30 18.02 -16.71 9.73
CA SER A 30 17.12 -15.58 9.50
C SER A 30 16.59 -15.57 8.05
N ALA A 31 15.30 -15.25 7.89
CA ALA A 31 14.70 -15.11 6.57
C ALA A 31 15.41 -14.03 5.75
N LEU A 32 15.82 -14.38 4.53
CA LEU A 32 16.52 -13.45 3.65
C LEU A 32 15.51 -12.55 2.92
N PRO A 33 15.61 -11.22 3.07
CA PRO A 33 14.78 -10.29 2.32
C PRO A 33 15.16 -10.29 0.84
N THR A 34 14.19 -9.99 -0.01
CA THR A 34 14.47 -9.69 -1.42
C THR A 34 14.68 -8.19 -1.62
N LEU A 35 15.19 -7.79 -2.78
CA LEU A 35 15.20 -6.37 -3.16
C LEU A 35 13.80 -5.75 -3.06
N TYR A 36 12.76 -6.51 -3.38
CA TYR A 36 11.38 -6.02 -3.28
C TYR A 36 10.97 -5.74 -1.82
N SER A 37 11.52 -6.45 -0.82
CA SER A 37 11.30 -6.16 0.60
C SER A 37 11.67 -4.72 0.98
N THR A 38 12.63 -4.10 0.30
CA THR A 38 12.98 -2.68 0.52
C THR A 38 11.82 -1.75 0.15
N ARG A 39 11.07 -2.04 -0.92
CA ARG A 39 9.86 -1.31 -1.31
C ARG A 39 8.76 -1.45 -0.28
N HIS A 40 8.62 -2.64 0.34
CA HIS A 40 7.69 -2.82 1.45
C HIS A 40 8.06 -1.98 2.66
N GLN A 41 9.34 -1.92 3.02
CA GLN A 41 9.81 -1.11 4.15
C GLN A 41 9.63 0.39 3.88
N ALA A 42 9.97 0.86 2.68
CA ALA A 42 9.80 2.26 2.30
C ALA A 42 8.33 2.71 2.39
N VAL A 43 7.39 1.86 1.97
CA VAL A 43 5.95 2.15 2.12
C VAL A 43 5.50 2.08 3.58
N ALA A 44 6.05 1.15 4.39
CA ALA A 44 5.75 1.10 5.83
C ALA A 44 6.22 2.37 6.54
N ASP A 45 7.41 2.88 6.20
CA ASP A 45 7.97 4.13 6.71
C ASP A 45 7.11 5.33 6.30
N ALA A 46 6.64 5.40 5.04
CA ALA A 46 5.73 6.44 4.58
C ALA A 46 4.40 6.44 5.35
N LYS A 47 3.79 5.26 5.55
CA LYS A 47 2.57 5.11 6.38
C LYS A 47 2.82 5.53 7.82
N ASN A 48 3.97 5.17 8.39
CA ASN A 48 4.35 5.55 9.75
C ASN A 48 4.60 7.06 9.88
N SER A 49 5.01 7.70 8.79
CA SER A 49 5.21 9.15 8.69
C SER A 49 3.90 9.93 8.52
N GLY A 50 2.77 9.23 8.41
CA GLY A 50 1.46 9.84 8.30
C GLY A 50 1.09 10.27 6.89
N LEU A 51 1.79 9.77 5.85
CA LEU A 51 1.37 10.00 4.48
C LEU A 51 0.04 9.27 4.21
N THR A 52 -0.83 9.93 3.47
CA THR A 52 -2.10 9.39 2.99
C THR A 52 -1.87 8.30 1.94
N ASP A 53 -2.86 7.44 1.72
CA ASP A 53 -2.81 6.43 0.65
C ASP A 53 -2.56 7.06 -0.74
N ARG A 54 -3.05 8.28 -0.97
CA ARG A 54 -2.84 9.03 -2.21
C ARG A 54 -1.41 9.55 -2.34
N GLU A 55 -0.84 10.11 -1.28
CA GLU A 55 0.56 10.53 -1.29
C GLU A 55 1.50 9.35 -1.49
N ILE A 56 1.20 8.21 -0.87
CA ILE A 56 1.97 6.97 -1.05
C ILE A 56 1.83 6.48 -2.50
N ALA A 57 0.62 6.44 -3.05
CA ALA A 57 0.44 6.05 -4.45
C ALA A 57 1.23 6.96 -5.40
N ALA A 58 1.25 8.27 -5.15
CA ALA A 58 1.99 9.23 -5.95
C ALA A 58 3.51 9.03 -5.85
N LEU A 59 4.05 8.84 -4.63
CA LEU A 59 5.49 8.61 -4.42
C LEU A 59 6.00 7.34 -5.10
N PHE A 60 5.18 6.29 -5.13
CA PHE A 60 5.59 4.99 -5.62
C PHE A 60 5.11 4.69 -7.05
N GLY A 61 4.46 5.65 -7.72
CA GLY A 61 3.96 5.51 -9.09
C GLY A 61 2.86 4.46 -9.22
N HIS A 62 1.96 4.37 -8.25
CA HIS A 62 0.81 3.47 -8.34
C HIS A 62 -0.34 4.13 -9.11
N SER A 63 -0.94 3.38 -10.03
CA SER A 63 -2.17 3.79 -10.73
C SER A 63 -3.39 3.89 -9.82
N SER A 64 -3.34 3.30 -8.63
CA SER A 64 -4.41 3.40 -7.63
C SER A 64 -3.89 3.26 -6.20
N THR A 65 -4.69 3.78 -5.26
CA THR A 65 -4.46 3.66 -3.81
C THR A 65 -4.70 2.24 -3.27
N ALA A 66 -5.32 1.33 -4.04
CA ALA A 66 -5.56 -0.04 -3.59
C ALA A 66 -4.25 -0.83 -3.45
N THR A 67 -3.31 -0.62 -4.38
CA THR A 67 -2.00 -1.30 -4.38
C THR A 67 -1.18 -0.91 -3.15
N ALA A 68 -1.15 0.39 -2.81
CA ALA A 68 -0.49 0.93 -1.62
C ALA A 68 -0.98 0.26 -0.31
N LYS A 69 -2.29 -0.02 -0.23
CA LYS A 69 -2.93 -0.58 0.97
C LYS A 69 -2.73 -2.09 1.10
N LYS A 70 -2.93 -2.85 0.01
CA LYS A 70 -3.01 -4.32 0.06
C LYS A 70 -1.65 -5.03 0.04
N HIS A 71 -0.69 -4.51 -0.73
CA HIS A 71 0.50 -5.29 -1.07
C HIS A 71 1.75 -4.93 -0.28
N TYR A 72 1.77 -3.79 0.42
CA TYR A 72 2.99 -3.29 1.05
C TYR A 72 2.98 -3.35 2.58
N GLY A 73 4.15 -3.11 3.18
CA GLY A 73 4.34 -3.17 4.63
C GLY A 73 3.32 -2.37 5.44
N ARG A 74 3.02 -2.86 6.64
CA ARG A 74 2.08 -2.23 7.59
C ARG A 74 2.74 -1.04 8.28
N LYS A 75 1.93 -0.05 8.68
CA LYS A 75 2.37 1.15 9.42
C LYS A 75 3.23 0.81 10.65
N LEU A 76 2.82 -0.20 11.43
CA LEU A 76 3.50 -0.64 12.65
C LEU A 76 4.92 -1.15 12.40
N ASN A 77 5.25 -1.54 11.18
CA ASN A 77 6.58 -2.03 10.81
C ASN A 77 7.47 -0.91 10.26
N GLY A 78 7.00 0.35 10.23
CA GLY A 78 7.82 1.48 9.84
C GLY A 78 8.89 1.77 10.88
N ARG A 79 10.15 1.89 10.44
CA ARG A 79 11.33 2.12 11.28
C ARG A 79 11.87 3.54 11.18
N ARG A 80 11.59 4.24 10.07
CA ARG A 80 12.05 5.63 9.86
C ARG A 80 10.92 6.56 9.46
N LYS A 81 11.18 7.86 9.63
CA LYS A 81 10.31 8.93 9.13
C LYS A 81 10.78 9.36 7.74
N THR A 82 9.84 9.47 6.82
CA THR A 82 10.05 10.01 5.47
C THR A 82 10.15 11.53 5.56
N MET A 83 11.20 12.11 4.98
CA MET A 83 11.46 13.56 5.00
C MET A 83 10.97 14.28 3.74
N PHE A 84 10.46 13.52 2.75
CA PHE A 84 10.00 14.04 1.47
C PHE A 84 8.52 13.70 1.25
N ARG A 85 7.87 14.51 0.42
CA ARG A 85 6.48 14.34 -0.02
C ARG A 85 6.42 14.33 -1.55
N PRO A 86 5.38 13.74 -2.15
CA PRO A 86 5.23 13.74 -3.61
C PRO A 86 5.03 15.18 -4.12
N SER A 87 5.46 15.43 -5.36
CA SER A 87 5.19 16.69 -6.04
C SER A 87 3.69 16.83 -6.36
N ALA A 88 3.25 18.06 -6.61
CA ALA A 88 1.89 18.34 -7.05
C ALA A 88 1.54 17.60 -8.36
N GLU A 89 2.50 17.51 -9.28
CA GLU A 89 2.38 16.76 -10.53
C GLU A 89 2.13 15.27 -10.28
N ALA A 90 2.91 14.63 -9.41
CA ALA A 90 2.73 13.22 -9.07
C ALA A 90 1.37 12.96 -8.39
N LEU A 91 0.88 13.90 -7.58
CA LEU A 91 -0.44 13.82 -6.94
C LEU A 91 -1.59 13.99 -7.96
N ALA A 92 -1.42 14.82 -8.98
CA ALA A 92 -2.39 15.00 -10.05
C ALA A 92 -2.57 13.73 -10.89
N GLY A 93 -1.50 12.94 -11.05
CA GLY A 93 -1.55 11.65 -11.72
C GLY A 93 -2.26 10.53 -10.95
N VAL A 94 -2.57 10.74 -9.66
CA VAL A 94 -3.30 9.75 -8.84
C VAL A 94 -4.76 10.19 -8.70
N PRO A 95 -5.73 9.41 -9.19
CA PRO A 95 -7.14 9.75 -9.06
C PRO A 95 -7.49 9.90 -7.58
N GLU A 96 -8.15 11.00 -7.23
CA GLU A 96 -8.82 11.09 -5.95
C GLU A 96 -9.83 9.95 -5.88
N ARG A 97 -9.81 9.17 -4.80
CA ARG A 97 -11.01 8.40 -4.48
C ARG A 97 -12.08 9.44 -4.20
N SER A 98 -12.97 9.67 -5.16
CA SER A 98 -14.25 10.34 -4.92
C SER A 98 -14.81 9.75 -3.63
N ALA A 99 -15.12 10.64 -2.69
CA ALA A 99 -15.51 10.34 -1.34
C ALA A 99 -16.36 9.07 -1.25
N VAL A 100 -16.05 8.24 -0.25
CA VAL A 100 -16.93 7.24 0.36
C VAL A 100 -18.20 6.97 -0.47
N ARG A 101 -18.19 5.95 -1.35
CA ARG A 101 -19.45 5.37 -1.83
C ARG A 101 -20.34 5.24 -0.59
N GLU A 102 -21.56 5.78 -0.66
CA GLU A 102 -22.68 5.73 0.30
C GLU A 102 -23.07 4.28 0.67
N ARG A 103 -22.11 3.42 1.01
CA ARG A 103 -22.27 1.99 1.29
C ARG A 103 -22.87 1.73 2.67
N GLY A 104 -23.30 2.77 3.36
CA GLY A 104 -23.93 2.69 4.68
C GLY A 104 -25.39 3.10 4.69
N MET A 105 -25.94 3.65 3.61
CA MET A 105 -27.37 3.94 3.56
C MET A 105 -28.12 2.67 3.15
N PRO A 106 -29.09 2.20 3.94
CA PRO A 106 -29.98 1.14 3.49
C PRO A 106 -30.67 1.62 2.21
N GLN A 107 -30.84 0.71 1.27
CA GLN A 107 -31.53 1.03 0.02
C GLN A 107 -32.93 1.57 0.30
N PRO A 108 -33.47 2.48 -0.53
CA PRO A 108 -34.81 3.04 -0.31
C PRO A 108 -35.89 1.98 -0.08
N GLU A 109 -35.78 0.84 -0.78
CA GLU A 109 -36.63 -0.34 -0.60
C GLU A 109 -36.56 -0.97 0.80
N ALA A 110 -35.38 -1.00 1.42
CA ALA A 110 -35.17 -1.53 2.76
C ALA A 110 -35.70 -0.58 3.83
N VAL A 111 -35.63 0.73 3.57
CA VAL A 111 -36.26 1.76 4.42
C VAL A 111 -37.78 1.66 4.37
N GLU A 112 -38.35 1.43 3.18
CA GLU A 112 -39.80 1.29 3.01
C GLU A 112 -40.33 -0.01 3.63
N THR A 113 -39.62 -1.12 3.43
CA THR A 113 -39.95 -2.40 4.07
C THR A 113 -39.95 -2.28 5.60
N ALA A 114 -38.95 -1.58 6.17
CA ALA A 114 -38.89 -1.33 7.61
C ALA A 114 -40.05 -0.44 8.12
N ARG A 115 -40.52 0.52 7.32
CA ARG A 115 -41.70 1.33 7.66
C ARG A 115 -42.97 0.51 7.70
N ASP A 116 -43.16 -0.39 6.75
CA ASP A 116 -44.35 -1.24 6.71
C ASP A 116 -44.37 -2.26 7.86
N TRP A 117 -43.20 -2.75 8.27
CA TRP A 117 -43.07 -3.59 9.47
C TRP A 117 -43.46 -2.83 10.74
N LEU A 118 -43.09 -1.55 10.87
CA LEU A 118 -43.48 -0.73 12.02
C LEU A 118 -44.98 -0.43 12.06
N LYS A 119 -45.66 -0.36 10.90
CA LYS A 119 -47.12 -0.17 10.82
C LYS A 119 -47.89 -1.43 11.24
N GLY A 120 -47.32 -2.62 11.04
CA GLY A 120 -47.97 -3.91 11.36
C GLY A 120 -47.75 -4.44 12.77
N VAL A 121 -47.04 -3.70 13.64
CA VAL A 121 -46.72 -4.11 15.03
C VAL A 121 -47.66 -3.45 16.05
N GLY A 122 -48.69 -2.74 15.58
CA GLY A 122 -49.72 -2.11 16.42
C GLY A 122 -51.10 -2.66 16.12
N ASP A 123 -51.34 -3.95 16.38
CA ASP A 123 -52.66 -4.55 16.65
C ASP A 123 -52.47 -5.78 17.57
#